data_AF-A0A515L9J3-F1
#
_entry.id   AF-A0A515L9J3-F1
#
_cell.length_a   1.000
_cell.length_b   1.000
_cell.length_c   1.000
_cell.angle_alpha   90.00
_cell.angle_beta   90.00
_cell.angle_gamma   90.00
#
_symmetry.space_group_name_H-M   'P 1'
#
loop_
_entity.id
_entity.type
_entity.pdbx_description
1 polymer ?
#
loop_
_entity_poly.entity_id
_entity_poly.type
_entity_poly.pdbx_seq_one_letter_code
_entity_poly.pdbx_strand_id
1 'polypeptide(L)'
;MADRLIDERKKPPEFTAEVAGPSIFDLERCVIEYVNIGKPWVYRQPDRPGEVMLVWDSREFGNTTILELKGTEKVAARFWGKNKMWEVFQQCAADLGAHSSH
;
A
#
# COMPACT_ATOMS: atom_id res chain seq x y z
N MET A 1 -17.83 4.55 5.43
CA MET A 1 -16.43 4.17 5.15
C MET A 1 -16.34 3.31 3.89
N ALA A 2 -17.11 2.22 3.78
CA ALA A 2 -17.12 1.35 2.59
C ALA A 2 -17.44 2.09 1.27
N ASP A 3 -18.47 2.95 1.25
CA ASP A 3 -18.84 3.68 0.02
C ASP A 3 -17.73 4.63 -0.46
N ARG A 4 -17.03 5.31 0.47
CA ARG A 4 -15.88 6.18 0.15
C ARG A 4 -14.70 5.39 -0.43
N LEU A 5 -14.49 4.15 0.01
CA LEU A 5 -13.44 3.27 -0.54
C LEU A 5 -13.78 2.82 -1.96
N ILE A 6 -15.05 2.46 -2.18
CA ILE A 6 -15.54 2.06 -3.50
C ILE A 6 -15.39 3.22 -4.48
N ASP A 7 -15.77 4.43 -4.08
CA ASP A 7 -15.69 5.61 -4.95
C ASP A 7 -14.25 6.04 -5.25
N GLU A 8 -13.33 5.92 -4.29
CA GLU A 8 -11.92 6.26 -4.52
C GLU A 8 -11.27 5.27 -5.50
N ARG A 9 -11.53 3.96 -5.34
CA ARG A 9 -11.00 2.91 -6.22
C ARG A 9 -11.62 2.90 -7.63
N LYS A 10 -12.70 3.65 -7.88
CA LYS A 10 -13.20 3.89 -9.25
C LYS A 10 -12.26 4.79 -10.06
N LYS A 11 -11.42 5.59 -9.39
CA LYS A 11 -10.39 6.41 -10.05
C LYS A 11 -9.18 5.54 -10.40
N PRO A 12 -8.43 5.85 -11.46
CA PRO A 12 -7.14 5.21 -11.69
C PRO A 12 -6.20 5.49 -10.51
N PRO A 13 -5.36 4.52 -10.10
CA PRO A 13 -4.38 4.74 -9.05
C PRO A 13 -3.41 5.84 -9.45
N GLU A 14 -3.14 6.76 -8.53
CA GLU A 14 -2.20 7.86 -8.68
C GLU A 14 -0.78 7.33 -8.91
N PHE A 15 -0.41 6.24 -8.25
CA PHE A 15 0.89 5.59 -8.43
C PHE A 15 0.77 4.07 -8.52
N THR A 16 1.68 3.48 -9.28
CA THR A 16 1.82 2.03 -9.39
C THR A 16 3.30 1.66 -9.42
N ALA A 17 3.62 0.47 -8.91
CA ALA A 17 4.96 -0.12 -9.01
C ALA A 17 4.88 -1.63 -8.99
N GLU A 18 5.90 -2.28 -9.52
CA GLU A 18 6.17 -3.69 -9.27
C GLU A 18 7.53 -3.80 -8.59
N VAL A 19 7.55 -4.48 -7.45
CA VAL A 19 8.77 -4.72 -6.67
C VAL A 19 8.98 -6.22 -6.54
N ALA A 20 10.21 -6.67 -6.82
CA ALA A 20 10.62 -8.06 -6.62
C ALA A 20 11.66 -8.12 -5.49
N GLY A 21 11.65 -9.22 -4.74
CA GLY A 21 12.58 -9.43 -3.62
C GLY A 21 11.85 -9.54 -2.28
N PRO A 22 11.32 -8.44 -1.72
CA PRO A 22 10.66 -8.48 -0.43
C PRO A 22 9.28 -9.14 -0.51
N SER A 23 8.92 -9.87 0.55
CA SER A 23 7.58 -10.44 0.66
C SER A 23 6.54 -9.33 0.89
N ILE A 24 5.29 -9.62 0.51
CA ILE A 24 4.16 -8.72 0.81
C ILE A 24 4.01 -8.41 2.31
N PHE A 25 4.38 -9.36 3.17
CA PHE A 25 4.30 -9.21 4.63
C PHE A 25 5.37 -8.26 5.16
N ASP A 26 6.59 -8.33 4.62
CA ASP A 26 7.68 -7.44 5.03
C ASP A 26 7.41 -6.00 4.58
N LEU A 27 6.91 -5.83 3.35
CA LEU A 27 6.48 -4.52 2.84
C LEU A 27 5.35 -3.93 3.68
N GLU A 28 4.30 -4.70 3.96
CA GLU A 28 3.21 -4.25 4.83
C GLU A 28 3.74 -3.82 6.20
N ARG A 29 4.54 -4.67 6.83
CA ARG A 29 5.06 -4.39 8.17
C ARG A 29 5.88 -3.11 8.18
N CYS A 30 6.81 -2.96 7.23
CA CYS A 30 7.64 -1.76 7.14
C CYS A 30 6.78 -0.50 6.98
N VAL A 31 5.81 -0.50 6.05
CA VAL A 31 4.95 0.67 5.82
C VAL A 31 4.13 1.03 7.07
N ILE A 32 3.61 0.04 7.79
CA ILE A 32 2.86 0.26 9.03
C ILE A 32 3.75 0.81 10.15
N GLU A 33 5.00 0.35 10.25
CA GLU A 33 5.96 0.78 11.27
C GLU A 33 6.51 2.18 11.00
N TYR A 34 6.79 2.53 9.73
CA TYR A 34 7.34 3.83 9.33
C TYR A 34 6.38 4.99 9.58
N VAL A 35 5.07 4.72 9.55
CA VAL A 35 4.03 5.75 9.65
C VAL A 35 3.65 5.96 11.11
N ASN A 36 4.18 7.02 11.71
CA ASN A 36 3.88 7.42 13.09
C ASN A 36 2.63 8.33 13.21
N ILE A 37 1.95 8.62 12.10
CA ILE A 37 0.85 9.59 12.01
C ILE A 37 -0.53 8.91 12.09
N GLY A 38 -0.56 7.57 12.14
CA GLY A 38 -1.78 6.79 12.29
C GLY A 38 -1.61 5.40 11.70
N LYS A 39 -2.09 4.38 12.42
CA LYS A 39 -2.07 3.00 11.93
C LYS A 39 -3.19 2.82 10.89
N PRO A 40 -2.93 2.13 9.75
CA PRO A 40 -3.97 1.87 8.77
C PRO A 40 -4.97 0.85 9.28
N TRP A 41 -6.14 0.85 8.66
CA TRP A 41 -7.00 -0.32 8.59
C TRP A 41 -6.42 -1.31 7.59
N VAL A 42 -6.25 -2.56 8.02
CA VAL A 42 -5.70 -3.64 7.19
C VAL A 42 -6.83 -4.56 6.75
N TYR A 43 -7.04 -4.67 5.44
CA TYR A 43 -8.03 -5.56 4.85
C TYR A 43 -7.32 -6.71 4.13
N ARG A 44 -7.54 -7.93 4.62
CA ARG A 44 -7.07 -9.18 4.03
C ARG A 44 -8.25 -10.08 3.67
N GLN A 45 -8.11 -10.83 2.60
CA GLN A 45 -9.09 -11.84 2.20
C GLN A 45 -8.54 -13.24 2.49
N PRO A 46 -9.25 -14.09 3.27
CA PRO A 46 -8.78 -15.44 3.58
C PRO A 46 -8.52 -16.31 2.35
N ASP A 47 -9.29 -16.09 1.28
CA ASP A 47 -9.17 -16.78 -0.01
C ASP A 47 -8.09 -16.19 -0.92
N ARG A 48 -7.53 -15.02 -0.59
CA ARG A 48 -6.48 -14.34 -1.38
C ARG A 48 -5.34 -13.87 -0.48
N PRO A 49 -4.51 -14.80 0.03
CA PRO A 49 -3.46 -14.47 0.99
C PRO A 49 -2.36 -13.56 0.43
N GLY A 50 -2.21 -13.52 -0.90
CA GLY A 50 -1.31 -12.62 -1.61
C GLY A 50 -1.92 -11.25 -1.93
N GLU A 51 -3.05 -10.87 -1.34
CA GLU A 51 -3.67 -9.55 -1.51
C GLU A 51 -3.86 -8.89 -0.13
N VAL A 52 -3.38 -7.65 0.01
CA VAL A 52 -3.67 -6.82 1.18
C VAL A 52 -3.96 -5.38 0.75
N MET A 53 -4.94 -4.77 1.41
CA MET A 53 -5.26 -3.37 1.24
C MET A 53 -5.11 -2.64 2.58
N LEU A 54 -4.28 -1.61 2.58
CA LEU A 54 -4.03 -0.72 3.71
C LEU A 54 -4.76 0.60 3.47
N VAL A 55 -5.55 1.04 4.45
CA VAL A 55 -6.38 2.24 4.33
C VAL A 55 -6.12 3.19 5.49
N TRP A 56 -5.78 4.43 5.17
CA TRP A 56 -5.73 5.53 6.13
C TRP A 56 -6.87 6.51 5.84
N ASP A 57 -7.79 6.66 6.79
CA ASP A 57 -8.80 7.73 6.77
C ASP A 57 -8.40 8.75 7.84
N SER A 58 -7.64 9.77 7.45
CA SER A 58 -7.23 10.84 8.36
C SER A 58 -7.45 12.20 7.72
N ARG A 59 -7.93 13.13 8.56
CA ARG A 59 -8.06 14.55 8.23
C ARG A 59 -6.70 15.18 7.89
N GLU A 60 -5.60 14.64 8.44
CA GLU A 60 -4.24 15.11 8.17
C GLU A 60 -3.72 14.71 6.78
N PHE A 61 -4.17 13.56 6.24
CA PHE A 61 -3.87 13.17 4.87
C PHE A 61 -4.86 13.77 3.85
N GLY A 62 -5.94 14.39 4.33
CA GLY A 62 -6.85 15.23 3.55
C GLY A 62 -7.75 14.48 2.57
N ASN A 63 -7.73 13.14 2.55
CA ASN A 63 -8.64 12.22 1.88
C ASN A 63 -8.31 10.78 2.33
N THR A 64 -9.18 9.82 1.97
CA THR A 64 -8.90 8.40 2.14
C THR A 64 -7.67 8.01 1.31
N THR A 65 -6.62 7.53 1.97
CA THR A 65 -5.42 7.00 1.31
C THR A 65 -5.49 5.47 1.29
N ILE A 66 -5.18 4.86 0.16
CA ILE A 66 -5.28 3.42 -0.06
C ILE A 66 -3.96 2.92 -0.67
N LEU A 67 -3.36 1.89 -0.08
CA LEU A 67 -2.28 1.12 -0.67
C LEU A 67 -2.74 -0.32 -0.84
N GLU A 68 -2.82 -0.78 -2.08
CA GLU A 68 -3.03 -2.18 -2.41
C GLU A 68 -1.71 -2.84 -2.77
N LEU A 69 -1.46 -4.00 -2.17
CA LEU A 69 -0.34 -4.85 -2.52
C LEU A 69 -0.89 -6.20 -3.00
N LYS A 70 -0.34 -6.71 -4.10
CA LYS A 70 -0.75 -7.97 -4.70
C LYS A 70 0.46 -8.79 -5.17
N GLY A 71 0.46 -10.08 -4.86
CA GLY A 71 1.54 -11.02 -5.16
C GLY A 71 2.44 -11.23 -3.95
N THR A 72 3.08 -12.40 -3.87
CA THR A 72 3.87 -12.83 -2.70
C THR A 72 5.37 -12.64 -2.88
N GLU A 73 5.88 -12.85 -4.10
CA GLU A 73 7.32 -12.78 -4.43
C GLU A 73 7.65 -11.60 -5.36
N LYS A 74 6.70 -11.30 -6.27
CA LYS A 74 6.66 -10.08 -7.08
C LYS A 74 5.41 -9.33 -6.67
N VAL A 75 5.59 -8.22 -5.97
CA VAL A 75 4.51 -7.44 -5.40
C VAL A 75 4.16 -6.29 -6.32
N ALA A 76 2.97 -6.31 -6.88
CA ALA A 76 2.36 -5.18 -7.55
C ALA A 76 1.71 -4.28 -6.50
N ALA A 77 2.14 -3.01 -6.47
CA ALA A 77 1.61 -1.97 -5.61
C ALA A 77 0.75 -1.00 -6.42
N ARG A 78 -0.42 -0.65 -5.88
CA ARG A 78 -1.28 0.41 -6.41
C ARG A 78 -1.65 1.35 -5.29
N PHE A 79 -1.59 2.63 -5.54
CA PHE A 79 -1.76 3.63 -4.50
C PHE A 79 -2.73 4.72 -4.92
N TRP A 80 -3.63 5.06 -3.99
CA TRP A 80 -4.53 6.20 -4.09
C TRP A 80 -4.33 7.16 -2.92
N GLY A 81 -4.15 8.45 -3.19
CA GLY A 81 -3.96 9.47 -2.16
C GLY A 81 -2.74 10.38 -2.41
N LYS A 82 -2.24 11.01 -1.34
CA LYS A 82 -1.13 11.99 -1.44
C LYS A 82 0.24 11.32 -1.38
N ASN A 83 1.19 11.91 -2.13
CA ASN A 83 2.55 11.40 -2.40
C ASN A 83 3.34 10.90 -1.17
N LYS A 84 3.16 11.49 0.02
CA LYS A 84 3.97 11.15 1.21
C LYS A 84 3.92 9.67 1.61
N MET A 85 2.78 9.00 1.44
CA MET A 85 2.66 7.57 1.76
C MET A 85 3.25 6.67 0.67
N TRP A 86 3.26 7.15 -0.57
CA TRP A 86 3.92 6.47 -1.68
C TRP A 86 5.45 6.48 -1.50
N GLU A 87 6.01 7.61 -1.10
CA GLU A 87 7.45 7.73 -0.77
C GLU A 87 7.86 6.77 0.35
N VAL A 88 7.02 6.62 1.38
CA VAL A 88 7.25 5.63 2.45
C VAL A 88 7.27 4.20 1.91
N PHE A 89 6.33 3.84 1.03
CA PHE A 89 6.35 2.54 0.38
C PHE A 89 7.63 2.31 -0.43
N GLN A 90 8.06 3.30 -1.21
CA GLN A 90 9.29 3.21 -2.00
C GLN A 90 10.54 3.06 -1.12
N GLN A 91 10.61 3.80 0.00
CA GLN A 91 11.71 3.66 0.95
C GLN A 91 11.73 2.26 1.57
N CYS A 92 10.58 1.76 2.03
CA CYS A 92 10.47 0.40 2.55
C CYS A 92 10.88 -0.66 1.54
N ALA A 93 10.49 -0.51 0.27
CA ALA A 93 10.94 -1.42 -0.79
C ALA A 93 12.47 -1.38 -0.93
N ALA A 94 13.08 -0.19 -0.96
CA ALA A 94 14.53 -0.04 -1.07
C ALA A 94 15.29 -0.63 0.15
N ASP A 95 14.82 -0.36 1.37
CA ASP A 95 15.44 -0.83 2.61
C ASP A 95 15.39 -2.36 2.73
N LEU A 96 14.34 -2.98 2.19
CA LEU A 96 14.18 -4.42 2.13
C LEU A 96 14.90 -5.06 0.91
N GLY A 97 15.66 -4.28 0.15
CA GLY A 97 16.46 -4.76 -0.98
C GLY A 97 15.65 -5.08 -2.23
N ALA A 98 14.52 -4.39 -2.45
CA ALA A 98 13.74 -4.57 -3.67
C ALA A 98 14.53 -4.12 -4.91
N HIS A 99 14.30 -4.83 -6.01
CA HIS A 99 14.76 -4.43 -7.33
C HIS A 99 13.57 -4.25 -8.27
N SER A 100 13.59 -3.14 -9.03
CA SER A 100 12.61 -2.91 -10.08
C SER A 100 12.84 -3.89 -11.22
N SER A 101 11.92 -4.83 -11.38
CA SER A 101 11.88 -5.69 -12.56
C SER A 101 11.26 -4.91 -13.72
N HIS A 102 12.10 -4.49 -14.67
CA HIS A 102 11.68 -3.92 -15.96
C HIS A 102 11.08 -4.98 -16.89
#